data_AF-B3NR96-F1
#
_entry.id   AF-B3NR96-F1
#
_cell.length_a   1.000
_cell.length_b   1.000
_cell.length_c   1.000
_cell.angle_alpha   90.00
_cell.angle_beta   90.00
_cell.angle_gamma   90.00
#
_symmetry.space_group_name_H-M   'P 1'
#
loop_
_entity.id
_entity.type
_entity.pdbx_description
1 polymer ?
#
loop_
_entity_poly.entity_id
_entity_poly.type
_entity_poly.pdbx_seq_one_letter_code
_entity_poly.pdbx_strand_id
1 'polypeptide(L)'
;MTKVRVQSQRSTIGRMAPTSCLIGLGCFLVLLQTLAPAKAAEHSVFTHKNASSVLGQLVTSSTLVWESYDPKDATQLQFAVEGGKYVTEDEHYPMYVCRVPIDGIQVSGHTEKILQRHVCLAAHYKHGKYDSFDVLMNKGHLGKVGWRHWRKFDAGVPVGAIRIGDDSYIGRHRAPSQPNKDGVVTHWGADFNLGHLEPVGLGKIRVIEAEREKYYDDGEVLVETEPFRYELRDIKLDRLRTDIQENMTELVTRKLENLEDKYSTVETILSYTFNYNQYWGSHEGVARGLPTKIFEKDEAVPAEINWALKHTEKRSENKAVHTKLWPGTAINVTLRGNYVTLEAPYSGKLFAFYYGSDESVSRKISAEVRKSYLKEVKLEFSPVYWIENGTLVPTTTTTTTTSTSTTTHATTTSTKEPTPINEPPLVHMKDNGVQHSGPDTLEKTLHDSPSSNEINSHDAPENMSSNPGKDVALAGFGVNAAGSTFIAGSTVLTLLLTLSLSL
;
A
#
# COMPACT_ATOMS: atom_id res chain seq x y z
N MET A 1 -37.61 8.89 90.02
CA MET A 1 -36.21 9.21 90.39
C MET A 1 -35.53 9.78 89.15
N THR A 2 -35.54 11.11 88.98
CA THR A 2 -34.37 12.02 89.12
C THR A 2 -33.24 11.69 88.13
N LYS A 3 -32.78 12.56 87.23
CA LYS A 3 -32.56 14.01 87.38
C LYS A 3 -32.34 14.70 86.02
N VAL A 4 -32.67 15.99 86.01
CA VAL A 4 -32.67 17.00 84.94
C VAL A 4 -31.29 17.65 84.71
N ARG A 5 -30.99 18.09 83.47
CA ARG A 5 -30.30 19.36 83.06
C ARG A 5 -30.37 19.50 81.52
N VAL A 6 -31.12 20.42 80.89
CA VAL A 6 -31.08 21.90 80.75
C VAL A 6 -30.01 22.43 79.77
N GLN A 7 -30.50 22.98 78.63
CA GLN A 7 -30.08 24.14 77.78
C GLN A 7 -28.61 24.27 77.31
N SER A 8 -28.22 24.95 76.22
CA SER A 8 -28.80 25.74 75.12
C SER A 8 -27.60 26.16 74.24
N GLN A 9 -27.70 26.23 72.90
CA GLN A 9 -27.36 27.42 72.09
C GLN A 9 -27.22 27.16 70.57
N ARG A 10 -27.96 28.00 69.82
CA ARG A 10 -27.61 28.78 68.61
C ARG A 10 -27.08 28.13 67.32
N SER A 11 -27.95 28.22 66.30
CA SER A 11 -27.78 28.84 64.97
C SER A 11 -26.59 28.46 64.08
N THR A 12 -26.89 28.00 62.86
CA THR A 12 -26.57 28.76 61.62
C THR A 12 -27.32 28.25 60.39
N ILE A 13 -27.70 29.21 59.57
CA ILE A 13 -28.32 29.10 58.24
C ILE A 13 -27.26 28.66 57.23
N GLY A 14 -27.60 27.73 56.33
CA GLY A 14 -26.76 27.37 55.18
C GLY A 14 -27.60 26.81 54.03
N ARG A 15 -27.78 27.63 52.98
CA ARG A 15 -28.44 27.31 51.70
C ARG A 15 -27.92 26.00 51.09
N MET A 16 -28.83 25.09 50.68
CA MET A 16 -28.52 24.03 49.71
C MET A 16 -28.97 24.45 48.32
N ALA A 17 -28.02 24.46 47.38
CA ALA A 17 -28.25 24.51 45.94
C ALA A 17 -28.53 23.09 45.40
N PRO A 18 -29.24 22.92 44.26
CA PRO A 18 -29.59 21.61 43.74
C PRO A 18 -28.47 21.05 42.85
N THR A 19 -27.72 20.08 43.35
CA THR A 19 -26.84 19.21 42.56
C THR A 19 -27.61 17.96 42.15
N SER A 20 -28.40 18.07 41.08
CA SER A 20 -29.07 16.90 40.49
C SER A 20 -29.12 17.03 38.97
N CYS A 21 -27.94 17.11 38.34
CA CYS A 21 -27.84 17.09 36.87
C CYS A 21 -26.58 16.38 36.32
N LEU A 22 -25.67 15.89 37.18
CA LEU A 22 -24.39 15.31 36.75
C LEU A 22 -24.36 13.78 36.69
N ILE A 23 -25.36 13.08 37.24
CA ILE A 23 -25.38 11.61 37.26
C ILE A 23 -26.02 11.03 35.96
N GLY A 24 -26.87 11.80 35.27
CA GLY A 24 -27.52 11.36 34.03
C GLY A 24 -26.60 11.33 32.80
N LEU A 25 -25.60 12.22 32.74
CA LEU A 25 -24.71 12.33 31.57
C LEU A 25 -23.65 11.20 31.53
N GLY A 26 -23.22 10.71 32.71
CA GLY A 26 -22.24 9.64 32.82
C GLY A 26 -22.77 8.28 32.35
N CYS A 27 -24.01 7.94 32.69
CA CYS A 27 -24.65 6.69 32.23
C CYS A 27 -24.91 6.67 30.72
N PHE A 28 -25.15 7.84 30.10
CA PHE A 28 -25.36 7.92 28.65
C PHE A 28 -24.05 7.74 27.85
N LEU A 29 -22.92 8.25 28.36
CA LEU A 29 -21.60 8.04 27.76
C LEU A 29 -21.10 6.59 27.89
N VAL A 30 -21.42 5.91 29.00
CA VAL A 30 -21.11 4.48 29.16
C VAL A 30 -21.97 3.60 28.25
N LEU A 31 -23.25 3.93 28.05
CA LEU A 31 -24.10 3.23 27.06
C LEU A 31 -23.63 3.46 25.61
N LEU A 32 -23.17 4.67 25.26
CA LEU A 32 -22.64 4.96 23.92
C LEU A 32 -21.33 4.21 23.63
N GLN A 33 -20.50 3.92 24.64
CA GLN A 33 -19.29 3.10 24.44
C GLN A 33 -19.60 1.60 24.26
N THR A 34 -20.80 1.13 24.60
CA THR A 34 -21.24 -0.25 24.33
C THR A 34 -21.91 -0.46 22.96
N LEU A 35 -22.07 0.62 22.18
CA LEU A 35 -22.64 0.60 20.82
C LEU A 35 -21.58 0.71 19.72
N ALA A 36 -20.29 0.62 20.04
CA ALA A 36 -19.29 0.40 19.02
C ALA A 36 -19.53 -0.99 18.40
N PRO A 37 -19.70 -1.11 17.07
CA PRO A 37 -19.80 -2.41 16.43
C PRO A 37 -18.59 -3.25 16.85
N ALA A 38 -18.85 -4.40 17.46
CA ALA A 38 -17.80 -5.35 17.82
C ALA A 38 -17.10 -5.76 16.54
N LYS A 39 -15.92 -5.19 16.29
CA LYS A 39 -15.10 -5.56 15.14
C LYS A 39 -14.73 -7.03 15.29
N ALA A 40 -14.91 -7.82 14.24
CA ALA A 40 -14.56 -9.25 14.26
C ALA A 40 -13.10 -9.43 14.71
N ALA A 41 -12.85 -10.49 15.50
CA ALA A 41 -11.51 -10.78 15.98
C ALA A 41 -10.63 -11.27 14.82
N GLU A 42 -9.44 -10.67 14.69
CA GLU A 42 -8.49 -10.97 13.63
C GLU A 42 -7.28 -11.73 14.17
N HIS A 43 -6.89 -12.83 13.51
CA HIS A 43 -5.71 -13.62 13.86
C HIS A 43 -4.78 -13.81 12.66
N SER A 44 -3.47 -13.81 12.91
CA SER A 44 -2.45 -13.93 11.86
C SER A 44 -2.48 -15.29 11.14
N VAL A 45 -2.24 -15.27 9.83
CA VAL A 45 -2.04 -16.47 9.00
C VAL A 45 -0.54 -16.70 8.82
N PHE A 46 -0.10 -17.97 8.83
CA PHE A 46 1.29 -18.34 8.59
C PHE A 46 1.44 -19.17 7.32
N THR A 47 2.50 -18.92 6.56
CA THR A 47 2.83 -19.61 5.32
C THR A 47 4.22 -20.24 5.37
N HIS A 48 4.40 -21.32 4.61
CA HIS A 48 5.65 -22.07 4.54
C HIS A 48 6.63 -21.49 3.50
N LYS A 49 7.80 -20.99 3.89
CA LYS A 49 8.72 -20.30 2.96
C LYS A 49 9.83 -21.16 2.35
N ASN A 50 10.19 -22.30 2.96
CA ASN A 50 11.41 -23.01 2.58
C ASN A 50 11.33 -24.53 2.78
N ALA A 51 11.53 -25.28 1.70
CA ALA A 51 11.55 -26.75 1.70
C ALA A 51 12.88 -27.39 2.16
N SER A 52 13.94 -26.59 2.41
CA SER A 52 15.29 -27.11 2.72
C SER A 52 15.56 -27.38 4.20
N SER A 53 14.73 -26.89 5.12
CA SER A 53 14.80 -27.23 6.55
C SER A 53 13.65 -28.15 6.92
N VAL A 54 13.93 -29.23 7.65
CA VAL A 54 12.96 -30.23 8.14
C VAL A 54 11.76 -29.61 8.91
N LEU A 55 11.91 -28.38 9.41
CA LEU A 55 10.87 -27.65 10.14
C LEU A 55 10.16 -26.55 9.34
N GLY A 56 10.64 -26.21 8.13
CA GLY A 56 10.15 -25.09 7.33
C GLY A 56 10.31 -23.73 8.02
N GLN A 57 10.71 -22.68 7.30
CA GLN A 57 10.59 -21.33 7.86
C GLN A 57 9.15 -20.85 7.70
N LEU A 58 8.48 -20.53 8.80
CA LEU A 58 7.16 -19.92 8.77
C LEU A 58 7.26 -18.40 8.66
N VAL A 59 6.40 -17.82 7.85
CA VAL A 59 6.28 -16.38 7.65
C VAL A 59 4.84 -15.97 7.90
N THR A 60 4.63 -14.82 8.51
CA THR A 60 3.30 -14.24 8.67
C THR A 60 2.85 -13.64 7.34
N SER A 61 1.68 -14.07 6.87
CA SER A 61 1.06 -13.50 5.68
C SER A 61 0.72 -12.03 5.92
N SER A 62 1.02 -11.18 4.94
CA SER A 62 0.57 -9.78 4.90
C SER A 62 -0.75 -9.60 4.15
N THR A 63 -1.28 -10.66 3.54
CA THR A 63 -2.47 -10.60 2.68
C THR A 63 -3.65 -11.41 3.20
N LEU A 64 -3.38 -12.40 4.03
CA LEU A 64 -4.38 -13.29 4.60
C LEU A 64 -4.52 -13.10 6.11
N VAL A 65 -5.75 -13.17 6.59
CA VAL A 65 -6.08 -13.18 8.02
C VAL A 65 -7.14 -14.22 8.30
N TRP A 66 -7.19 -14.70 9.54
CA TRP A 66 -8.33 -15.42 10.06
C TRP A 66 -9.26 -14.44 10.76
N GLU A 67 -10.52 -14.41 10.35
CA GLU A 67 -11.52 -13.51 10.91
C GLU A 67 -12.69 -14.32 11.47
N SER A 68 -13.11 -14.02 12.70
CA SER A 68 -14.24 -14.71 13.31
C SER A 68 -15.54 -14.41 12.56
N TYR A 69 -16.29 -15.45 12.21
CA TYR A 69 -17.52 -15.33 11.43
C TYR A 69 -18.61 -14.56 12.20
N ASP A 70 -19.18 -13.53 11.58
CA ASP A 70 -20.36 -12.83 12.08
C ASP A 70 -21.54 -13.00 11.11
N PRO A 71 -22.61 -13.74 11.47
CA PRO A 71 -23.77 -13.90 10.60
C PRO A 71 -24.54 -12.59 10.34
N LYS A 72 -24.24 -11.50 11.05
CA LYS A 72 -24.84 -10.18 10.80
C LYS A 72 -24.14 -9.41 9.68
N ASP A 73 -22.90 -9.75 9.38
CA ASP A 73 -22.13 -9.10 8.31
C ASP A 73 -22.28 -9.88 7.00
N ALA A 74 -23.21 -9.44 6.16
CA ALA A 74 -23.42 -10.02 4.84
C ALA A 74 -22.26 -9.79 3.86
N THR A 75 -21.36 -8.83 4.15
CA THR A 75 -20.23 -8.49 3.29
C THR A 75 -18.95 -9.23 3.65
N GLN A 76 -18.89 -9.81 4.86
CA GLN A 76 -17.71 -10.51 5.35
C GLN A 76 -17.22 -11.56 4.34
N LEU A 77 -18.10 -12.43 3.84
CA LEU A 77 -17.72 -13.54 2.96
C LEU A 77 -17.31 -13.10 1.54
N GLN A 78 -17.45 -11.82 1.16
CA GLN A 78 -17.02 -11.33 -0.16
C GLN A 78 -15.50 -11.48 -0.35
N PHE A 79 -14.72 -11.34 0.73
CA PHE A 79 -13.26 -11.45 0.70
C PHE A 79 -12.76 -12.83 1.18
N ALA A 80 -13.66 -13.77 1.43
CA ALA A 80 -13.29 -15.09 1.94
C ALA A 80 -12.64 -15.95 0.86
N VAL A 81 -11.68 -16.79 1.26
CA VAL A 81 -10.97 -17.69 0.33
C VAL A 81 -11.87 -18.86 -0.04
N GLU A 82 -12.10 -19.03 -1.35
CA GLU A 82 -12.90 -20.14 -1.89
C GLU A 82 -12.16 -21.48 -1.78
N GLY A 83 -12.82 -22.43 -1.11
CA GLY A 83 -12.40 -23.82 -0.99
C GLY A 83 -12.82 -24.70 -2.17
N GLY A 84 -13.87 -24.30 -2.89
CA GLY A 84 -14.54 -25.08 -3.94
C GLY A 84 -16.00 -24.64 -4.07
N LYS A 85 -16.87 -25.50 -4.58
CA LYS A 85 -18.28 -25.21 -4.84
C LYS A 85 -19.19 -26.32 -4.34
N TYR A 86 -20.30 -25.91 -3.75
CA TYR A 86 -21.45 -26.79 -3.55
C TYR A 86 -22.30 -26.83 -4.81
N VAL A 87 -22.64 -28.04 -5.23
CA VAL A 87 -23.52 -28.32 -6.36
C VAL A 87 -24.77 -29.03 -5.83
N THR A 88 -25.92 -28.36 -5.94
CA THR A 88 -27.25 -28.93 -5.67
C THR A 88 -28.11 -28.84 -6.92
N GLU A 89 -29.27 -29.52 -6.93
CA GLU A 89 -30.18 -29.52 -8.09
C GLU A 89 -30.58 -28.09 -8.50
N ASP A 90 -30.78 -27.23 -7.50
CA ASP A 90 -31.35 -25.89 -7.68
C ASP A 90 -30.30 -24.76 -7.53
N GLU A 91 -29.24 -24.97 -6.75
CA GLU A 91 -28.27 -23.92 -6.40
C GLU A 91 -26.81 -24.37 -6.52
N HIS A 92 -25.97 -23.44 -7.02
CA HIS A 92 -24.52 -23.55 -7.02
C HIS A 92 -23.94 -22.38 -6.22
N TYR A 93 -23.22 -22.66 -5.15
CA TYR A 93 -22.66 -21.62 -4.30
C TYR A 93 -21.21 -21.93 -3.86
N PRO A 94 -20.37 -20.91 -3.65
CA PRO A 94 -18.99 -21.13 -3.20
C PRO A 94 -18.97 -21.64 -1.76
N MET A 95 -18.08 -22.60 -1.48
CA MET A 95 -17.71 -22.92 -0.11
C MET A 95 -16.42 -22.18 0.26
N TYR A 96 -16.36 -21.65 1.46
CA TYR A 96 -15.21 -20.91 1.97
C TYR A 96 -14.41 -21.72 2.97
N VAL A 97 -13.10 -21.48 3.01
CA VAL A 97 -12.19 -22.12 3.96
C VAL A 97 -12.43 -21.58 5.36
N CYS A 98 -12.71 -22.46 6.31
CA CYS A 98 -12.90 -22.13 7.72
C CYS A 98 -11.98 -22.94 8.62
N ARG A 99 -11.83 -22.50 9.87
CA ARG A 99 -11.20 -23.29 10.93
C ARG A 99 -11.99 -23.18 12.23
N VAL A 100 -11.87 -24.22 13.04
CA VAL A 100 -12.51 -24.30 14.37
C VAL A 100 -11.51 -24.81 15.40
N PRO A 101 -11.52 -24.25 16.62
CA PRO A 101 -10.77 -24.80 17.73
C PRO A 101 -11.52 -26.00 18.32
N ILE A 102 -10.95 -27.20 18.21
CA ILE A 102 -11.52 -28.42 18.80
C ILE A 102 -10.49 -29.04 19.73
N ASP A 103 -10.87 -29.26 20.99
CA ASP A 103 -9.99 -29.80 22.03
C ASP A 103 -8.63 -29.05 22.13
N GLY A 104 -8.63 -27.76 21.84
CA GLY A 104 -7.44 -26.89 21.86
C GLY A 104 -6.62 -26.86 20.56
N ILE A 105 -7.01 -27.63 19.54
CA ILE A 105 -6.31 -27.74 18.25
C ILE A 105 -7.14 -27.06 17.16
N GLN A 106 -6.49 -26.28 16.31
CA GLN A 106 -7.14 -25.66 15.15
C GLN A 106 -7.29 -26.69 14.02
N VAL A 107 -8.53 -26.90 13.57
CA VAL A 107 -8.86 -27.85 12.50
C VAL A 107 -9.52 -27.10 11.36
N SER A 108 -9.08 -27.34 10.12
CA SER A 108 -9.68 -26.73 8.95
C SER A 108 -10.93 -27.47 8.49
N GLY A 109 -11.75 -26.73 7.76
CA GLY A 109 -13.00 -27.18 7.22
C GLY A 109 -13.46 -26.28 6.08
N HIS A 110 -14.69 -26.50 5.65
CA HIS A 110 -15.37 -25.65 4.70
C HIS A 110 -16.73 -25.20 5.22
N THR A 111 -17.22 -24.09 4.70
CA THR A 111 -18.55 -23.58 5.07
C THR A 111 -19.65 -24.23 4.24
N GLU A 112 -20.74 -24.60 4.92
CA GLU A 112 -22.00 -25.05 4.31
C GLU A 112 -23.07 -23.97 4.57
N LYS A 113 -23.85 -23.62 3.54
CA LYS A 113 -24.93 -22.65 3.68
C LYS A 113 -26.20 -23.37 4.16
N ILE A 114 -26.67 -23.00 5.35
CA ILE A 114 -27.93 -23.48 5.92
C ILE A 114 -28.87 -22.29 6.05
N LEU A 115 -29.90 -22.25 5.20
CA LEU A 115 -30.83 -21.12 5.08
C LEU A 115 -30.09 -19.82 4.72
N GLN A 116 -29.93 -18.91 5.68
CA GLN A 116 -29.29 -17.59 5.53
C GLN A 116 -27.99 -17.48 6.34
N ARG A 117 -27.47 -18.58 6.87
CA ARG A 117 -26.25 -18.61 7.70
C ARG A 117 -25.29 -19.65 7.17
N HIS A 118 -24.01 -19.44 7.46
CA HIS A 118 -22.97 -20.42 7.19
C HIS A 118 -22.61 -21.16 8.48
N VAL A 119 -22.38 -22.47 8.36
CA VAL A 119 -21.78 -23.29 9.41
C VAL A 119 -20.46 -23.87 8.91
N CYS A 120 -19.49 -24.05 9.79
CA CYS A 120 -18.23 -24.69 9.43
C CYS A 120 -18.31 -26.21 9.64
N LEU A 121 -17.95 -26.96 8.61
CA LEU A 121 -17.77 -28.41 8.61
C LEU A 121 -16.29 -28.74 8.66
N ALA A 122 -15.81 -29.28 9.78
CA ALA A 122 -14.38 -29.53 10.01
C ALA A 122 -14.09 -30.96 10.47
N ALA A 123 -12.93 -31.47 10.06
CA ALA A 123 -12.50 -32.87 10.22
C ALA A 123 -12.16 -33.27 11.65
N HIS A 124 -13.14 -33.83 12.37
CA HIS A 124 -12.96 -34.30 13.73
C HIS A 124 -13.84 -35.48 14.11
N TYR A 125 -13.43 -36.25 15.13
CA TYR A 125 -14.04 -37.51 15.58
C TYR A 125 -15.52 -37.41 16.03
N LYS A 126 -16.04 -36.19 16.19
CA LYS A 126 -17.40 -35.88 16.72
C LYS A 126 -18.34 -35.23 15.72
N HIS A 127 -17.96 -35.10 14.44
CA HIS A 127 -18.85 -34.62 13.36
C HIS A 127 -19.57 -33.31 13.72
N GLY A 128 -18.82 -32.26 14.02
CA GLY A 128 -19.43 -30.99 14.39
C GLY A 128 -19.76 -30.13 13.18
N LYS A 129 -21.04 -29.74 13.07
CA LYS A 129 -21.42 -28.46 12.47
C LYS A 129 -21.15 -27.39 13.52
N TYR A 130 -20.31 -26.42 13.20
CA TYR A 130 -19.93 -25.37 14.15
C TYR A 130 -20.47 -24.02 13.70
N ASP A 131 -21.19 -23.35 14.59
CA ASP A 131 -21.69 -21.99 14.37
C ASP A 131 -20.63 -20.92 14.68
N SER A 132 -19.66 -21.23 15.54
CA SER A 132 -18.55 -20.35 15.91
C SER A 132 -17.27 -20.85 15.26
N PHE A 133 -16.75 -20.10 14.30
CA PHE A 133 -15.56 -20.45 13.52
C PHE A 133 -14.87 -19.20 13.00
N ASP A 134 -13.62 -19.37 12.57
CA ASP A 134 -12.91 -18.35 11.81
C ASP A 134 -12.96 -18.69 10.32
N VAL A 135 -13.06 -17.68 9.47
CA VAL A 135 -12.98 -17.77 8.02
C VAL A 135 -11.63 -17.25 7.56
N LEU A 136 -11.03 -17.90 6.56
CA LEU A 136 -9.81 -17.41 5.93
C LEU A 136 -10.16 -16.27 4.97
N MET A 137 -9.66 -15.09 5.27
CA MET A 137 -9.95 -13.85 4.56
C MET A 137 -8.75 -13.40 3.74
N ASN A 138 -8.94 -13.13 2.45
CA ASN A 138 -7.98 -12.47 1.58
C ASN A 138 -8.25 -10.97 1.61
N LYS A 139 -7.72 -10.31 2.63
CA LYS A 139 -7.99 -8.89 2.88
C LYS A 139 -7.52 -8.05 1.71
N GLY A 140 -8.46 -7.33 1.12
CA GLY A 140 -8.20 -6.51 -0.04
C GLY A 140 -7.88 -7.30 -1.31
N HIS A 141 -8.18 -8.59 -1.42
CA HIS A 141 -7.96 -9.41 -2.64
C HIS A 141 -6.56 -9.26 -3.28
N LEU A 142 -5.54 -9.00 -2.47
CA LEU A 142 -4.17 -8.75 -2.96
C LEU A 142 -3.28 -9.98 -2.78
N GLY A 143 -3.70 -10.93 -1.96
CA GLY A 143 -3.11 -12.26 -1.90
C GLY A 143 -3.46 -13.06 -3.14
N LYS A 144 -2.46 -13.59 -3.85
CA LYS A 144 -2.69 -14.58 -4.90
C LYS A 144 -2.73 -15.95 -4.25
N VAL A 145 -3.93 -16.40 -3.90
CA VAL A 145 -4.16 -17.75 -3.37
C VAL A 145 -4.49 -18.72 -4.49
N GLY A 146 -4.02 -19.95 -4.38
CA GLY A 146 -4.29 -20.99 -5.36
C GLY A 146 -4.08 -22.39 -4.80
N TRP A 147 -4.77 -23.35 -5.41
CA TRP A 147 -4.65 -24.75 -5.09
C TRP A 147 -3.52 -25.37 -5.91
N ARG A 148 -2.52 -25.93 -5.24
CA ARG A 148 -1.42 -26.66 -5.89
C ARG A 148 -1.59 -28.14 -5.70
N HIS A 149 -1.46 -28.90 -6.79
CA HIS A 149 -1.43 -30.35 -6.71
C HIS A 149 -0.32 -30.81 -5.77
N TRP A 150 -0.64 -31.81 -4.96
CA TRP A 150 0.28 -32.42 -4.02
C TRP A 150 0.04 -33.93 -4.00
N ARG A 151 1.13 -34.69 -3.98
CA ARG A 151 1.13 -36.13 -3.71
C ARG A 151 2.21 -36.48 -2.68
N LYS A 152 2.01 -37.60 -2.01
CA LYS A 152 2.89 -38.19 -0.99
C LYS A 152 4.36 -38.34 -1.38
N PHE A 153 4.65 -38.45 -2.66
CA PHE A 153 6.02 -38.59 -3.19
C PHE A 153 6.60 -37.27 -3.74
N ASP A 154 5.87 -36.16 -3.59
CA ASP A 154 6.43 -34.84 -3.86
C ASP A 154 7.45 -34.45 -2.78
N ALA A 155 8.28 -33.47 -3.10
CA ALA A 155 9.36 -32.99 -2.25
C ALA A 155 8.86 -32.16 -1.04
N GLY A 156 7.97 -32.74 -0.23
CA GLY A 156 7.44 -32.17 1.01
C GLY A 156 6.27 -31.20 0.82
N VAL A 157 6.16 -30.25 1.75
CA VAL A 157 5.09 -29.24 1.75
C VAL A 157 5.40 -28.14 0.74
N PRO A 158 4.47 -27.79 -0.16
CA PRO A 158 4.67 -26.71 -1.13
C PRO A 158 5.06 -25.37 -0.47
N VAL A 159 5.92 -24.60 -1.15
CA VAL A 159 6.22 -23.22 -0.72
C VAL A 159 4.96 -22.36 -0.86
N GLY A 160 4.69 -21.56 0.16
CA GLY A 160 3.51 -20.74 0.35
C GLY A 160 2.31 -21.48 0.95
N ALA A 161 2.44 -22.76 1.30
CA ALA A 161 1.35 -23.52 1.93
C ALA A 161 0.88 -22.86 3.23
N ILE A 162 -0.43 -22.74 3.37
CA ILE A 162 -1.06 -22.03 4.49
C ILE A 162 -1.22 -22.98 5.68
N ARG A 163 -0.70 -22.58 6.84
CA ARG A 163 -0.73 -23.34 8.09
C ARG A 163 -2.00 -23.03 8.90
N ILE A 164 -2.59 -24.07 9.51
CA ILE A 164 -3.84 -23.98 10.29
C ILE A 164 -3.54 -24.01 11.78
N GLY A 165 -2.75 -25.01 12.21
CA GLY A 165 -2.34 -25.26 13.58
C GLY A 165 -0.83 -25.52 13.66
N ASP A 166 -0.37 -26.32 14.61
CA ASP A 166 1.07 -26.48 14.82
C ASP A 166 1.78 -27.26 13.70
N ASP A 167 1.21 -28.32 13.16
CA ASP A 167 1.93 -29.11 12.14
C ASP A 167 1.08 -29.40 10.89
N SER A 168 -0.02 -28.69 10.68
CA SER A 168 -0.97 -28.97 9.59
C SER A 168 -1.15 -27.80 8.62
N TYR A 169 -1.35 -28.15 7.35
CA TYR A 169 -1.57 -27.19 6.25
C TYR A 169 -2.93 -27.40 5.61
N ILE A 170 -3.51 -26.36 5.00
CA ILE A 170 -4.83 -26.45 4.36
C ILE A 170 -4.74 -27.32 3.10
N GLY A 171 -5.56 -28.36 3.05
CA GLY A 171 -5.61 -29.30 1.93
C GLY A 171 -7.04 -29.63 1.54
N ARG A 172 -7.21 -30.13 0.31
CA ARG A 172 -8.48 -30.67 -0.16
C ARG A 172 -8.24 -31.88 -1.06
N HIS A 173 -9.24 -32.75 -1.12
CA HIS A 173 -9.28 -33.88 -2.04
C HIS A 173 -10.58 -33.83 -2.82
N ARG A 174 -10.54 -34.21 -4.11
CA ARG A 174 -11.73 -34.23 -4.96
C ARG A 174 -12.79 -35.15 -4.36
N ALA A 175 -14.02 -34.68 -4.23
CA ALA A 175 -15.09 -35.52 -3.72
C ALA A 175 -15.36 -36.66 -4.71
N PRO A 176 -15.62 -37.89 -4.23
CA PRO A 176 -15.84 -39.02 -5.12
C PRO A 176 -17.13 -38.83 -5.90
N SER A 177 -17.00 -38.86 -7.23
CA SER A 177 -18.14 -38.89 -8.13
C SER A 177 -18.91 -40.20 -7.97
N GLN A 178 -20.15 -40.15 -7.48
CA GLN A 178 -21.04 -41.30 -7.51
C GLN A 178 -21.68 -41.40 -8.90
N PRO A 179 -21.53 -42.53 -9.61
CA PRO A 179 -22.28 -42.74 -10.86
C PRO A 179 -23.77 -42.92 -10.53
N ASN A 180 -24.65 -42.15 -11.18
CA ASN A 180 -26.08 -42.46 -11.13
C ASN A 180 -26.37 -43.80 -11.81
N LYS A 181 -27.55 -44.36 -11.50
CA LYS A 181 -28.07 -45.60 -12.10
C LYS A 181 -28.13 -45.58 -13.63
N ASP A 182 -28.12 -44.39 -14.25
CA ASP A 182 -28.16 -44.18 -15.70
C ASP A 182 -26.77 -43.91 -16.32
N GLY A 183 -25.68 -44.07 -15.57
CA GLY A 183 -24.31 -43.84 -16.07
C GLY A 183 -23.93 -42.36 -16.25
N VAL A 184 -24.84 -41.43 -15.97
CA VAL A 184 -24.57 -39.98 -15.92
C VAL A 184 -23.93 -39.66 -14.57
N VAL A 185 -22.72 -39.10 -14.59
CA VAL A 185 -22.02 -38.68 -13.38
C VAL A 185 -22.59 -37.32 -12.94
N THR A 186 -23.53 -37.30 -12.00
CA THR A 186 -23.97 -36.07 -11.33
C THR A 186 -23.37 -36.02 -9.93
N HIS A 187 -22.58 -34.98 -9.64
CA HIS A 187 -22.03 -34.76 -8.31
C HIS A 187 -23.00 -33.89 -7.49
N TRP A 188 -23.56 -34.43 -6.42
CA TRP A 188 -24.37 -33.68 -5.46
C TRP A 188 -23.55 -33.42 -4.18
N GLY A 189 -23.48 -32.16 -3.74
CA GLY A 189 -22.68 -31.73 -2.58
C GLY A 189 -21.42 -30.95 -2.95
N ALA A 190 -20.42 -30.94 -2.06
CA ALA A 190 -19.17 -30.21 -2.26
C ALA A 190 -18.26 -30.92 -3.28
N ASP A 191 -17.84 -30.23 -4.33
CA ASP A 191 -16.94 -30.76 -5.38
C ASP A 191 -15.56 -31.21 -4.85
N PHE A 192 -15.15 -30.65 -3.72
CA PHE A 192 -13.98 -31.05 -2.95
C PHE A 192 -14.35 -31.24 -1.48
N ASN A 193 -13.72 -32.23 -0.85
CA ASN A 193 -13.72 -32.35 0.60
C ASN A 193 -12.52 -31.58 1.14
N LEU A 194 -12.78 -30.51 1.90
CA LEU A 194 -11.73 -29.73 2.55
C LEU A 194 -11.28 -30.36 3.87
N GLY A 195 -9.99 -30.24 4.16
CA GLY A 195 -9.38 -30.73 5.39
C GLY A 195 -7.95 -30.23 5.50
N HIS A 196 -7.03 -31.09 5.93
CA HIS A 196 -5.65 -30.69 6.18
C HIS A 196 -4.62 -31.72 5.73
N LEU A 197 -3.48 -31.23 5.26
CA LEU A 197 -2.27 -31.98 5.01
C LEU A 197 -1.51 -32.13 6.34
N GLU A 198 -1.32 -33.36 6.76
CA GLU A 198 -0.41 -33.75 7.84
C GLU A 198 0.92 -34.15 7.17
N PRO A 199 2.02 -33.39 7.32
CA PRO A 199 3.30 -33.65 6.64
C PRO A 199 4.12 -34.77 7.31
N VAL A 200 3.64 -35.35 8.41
CA VAL A 200 4.38 -36.38 9.16
C VAL A 200 4.63 -37.62 8.29
N GLY A 201 5.88 -38.08 8.26
CA GLY A 201 6.30 -39.21 7.41
C GLY A 201 6.42 -38.79 5.93
N LEU A 202 5.65 -39.45 5.06
CA LEU A 202 5.52 -39.06 3.64
C LEU A 202 4.37 -38.06 3.40
N GLY A 203 3.66 -37.70 4.47
CA GLY A 203 2.48 -36.85 4.42
C GLY A 203 1.21 -37.55 3.94
N LYS A 204 0.05 -37.05 4.38
CA LYS A 204 -1.29 -37.47 3.94
C LYS A 204 -2.27 -36.31 4.03
N ILE A 205 -3.24 -36.25 3.13
CA ILE A 205 -4.36 -35.32 3.24
C ILE A 205 -5.50 -36.02 3.97
N ARG A 206 -5.91 -35.45 5.10
CA ARG A 206 -7.05 -35.91 5.91
C ARG A 206 -8.26 -35.04 5.60
N VAL A 207 -9.35 -35.67 5.19
CA VAL A 207 -10.63 -35.00 4.89
C VAL A 207 -11.79 -35.76 5.52
N ILE A 208 -12.96 -35.11 5.63
CA ILE A 208 -14.21 -35.81 5.92
C ILE A 208 -14.87 -36.22 4.62
N GLU A 209 -15.26 -37.49 4.53
CA GLU A 209 -16.15 -37.98 3.48
C GLU A 209 -17.21 -38.88 4.12
N ALA A 210 -18.50 -38.64 3.82
CA ALA A 210 -19.62 -39.43 4.34
C ALA A 210 -19.54 -39.69 5.85
N GLU A 211 -19.31 -38.61 6.61
CA GLU A 211 -19.19 -38.65 8.07
C GLU A 211 -18.08 -39.58 8.57
N ARG A 212 -17.01 -39.77 7.79
CA ARG A 212 -15.81 -40.47 8.26
C ARG A 212 -14.57 -39.75 7.81
N GLU A 213 -13.55 -39.80 8.65
CA GLU A 213 -12.24 -39.31 8.27
C GLU A 213 -11.60 -40.29 7.30
N LYS A 214 -11.12 -39.76 6.18
CA LYS A 214 -10.36 -40.51 5.18
C LYS A 214 -9.03 -39.85 4.93
N TYR A 215 -8.05 -40.69 4.61
CA TYR A 215 -6.69 -40.28 4.30
C TYR A 215 -6.42 -40.55 2.83
N TYR A 216 -5.87 -39.55 2.16
CA TYR A 216 -5.48 -39.62 0.76
C TYR A 216 -3.98 -39.37 0.63
N ASP A 217 -3.37 -40.09 -0.31
CA ASP A 217 -1.95 -39.96 -0.66
C ASP A 217 -1.74 -38.88 -1.74
N ASP A 218 -2.80 -38.23 -2.21
CA ASP A 218 -2.79 -37.13 -3.17
C ASP A 218 -3.94 -36.14 -2.92
N GLY A 219 -3.87 -34.98 -3.59
CA GLY A 219 -4.90 -33.95 -3.58
C GLY A 219 -4.32 -32.58 -3.92
N GLU A 220 -4.81 -31.55 -3.24
CA GLU A 220 -4.37 -30.17 -3.46
C GLU A 220 -4.14 -29.45 -2.13
N VAL A 221 -3.12 -28.59 -2.08
CA VAL A 221 -2.75 -27.77 -0.93
C VAL A 221 -2.98 -26.31 -1.27
N LEU A 222 -3.59 -25.57 -0.35
CA LEU A 222 -3.81 -24.14 -0.53
C LEU A 222 -2.50 -23.38 -0.29
N VAL A 223 -2.12 -22.58 -1.29
CA VAL A 223 -0.85 -21.86 -1.31
C VAL A 223 -1.11 -20.37 -1.55
N GLU A 224 -0.52 -19.52 -0.72
CA GLU A 224 -0.35 -18.11 -0.99
C GLU A 224 0.91 -17.90 -1.82
N THR A 225 0.78 -17.23 -2.96
CA THR A 225 1.93 -16.81 -3.78
C THR A 225 2.19 -15.34 -3.54
N GLU A 226 3.35 -15.01 -2.98
CA GLU A 226 3.80 -13.62 -2.84
C GLU A 226 4.25 -13.06 -4.19
N PRO A 227 3.96 -11.78 -4.50
CA PRO A 227 4.54 -11.13 -5.67
C PRO A 227 6.04 -10.87 -5.44
N PHE A 228 6.79 -10.70 -6.53
CA PHE A 228 8.23 -10.41 -6.45
C PHE A 228 8.56 -8.94 -6.69
N ARG A 229 7.64 -8.17 -7.26
CA ARG A 229 7.78 -6.72 -7.46
C ARG A 229 6.42 -6.04 -7.58
N TYR A 230 6.42 -4.73 -7.33
CA TYR A 230 5.28 -3.85 -7.58
C TYR A 230 5.59 -2.74 -8.59
N GLU A 231 4.54 -2.22 -9.21
CA GLU A 231 4.56 -0.95 -9.93
C GLU A 231 3.41 -0.07 -9.45
N LEU A 232 3.70 1.17 -9.06
CA LEU A 232 2.70 2.16 -8.68
C LEU A 232 2.52 3.18 -9.83
N ARG A 233 1.30 3.31 -10.32
CA ARG A 233 0.91 4.21 -11.43
C ARG A 233 -0.33 5.03 -11.06
N ASP A 234 -0.67 5.99 -11.91
CA ASP A 234 -1.89 6.80 -11.82
C ASP A 234 -2.06 7.49 -10.46
N ILE A 235 -0.95 8.01 -9.92
CA ILE A 235 -0.88 8.61 -8.59
C ILE A 235 -1.62 9.96 -8.60
N LYS A 236 -2.55 10.11 -7.66
CA LYS A 236 -3.34 11.33 -7.45
C LYS A 236 -3.30 11.72 -5.99
N LEU A 237 -2.75 12.89 -5.71
CA LEU A 237 -2.70 13.46 -4.35
C LEU A 237 -4.04 14.09 -3.96
N ASP A 238 -4.40 13.96 -2.69
CA ASP A 238 -5.51 14.70 -2.09
C ASP A 238 -5.04 16.09 -1.63
N ARG A 239 -5.28 17.08 -2.48
CA ARG A 239 -4.86 18.48 -2.25
C ARG A 239 -5.36 19.08 -0.95
N LEU A 240 -6.58 18.74 -0.52
CA LEU A 240 -7.19 19.36 0.66
C LEU A 240 -6.51 18.90 1.94
N ARG A 241 -5.83 17.74 1.88
CA ARG A 241 -5.17 17.10 3.00
C ARG A 241 -3.64 17.05 2.84
N THR A 242 -3.11 17.74 1.82
CA THR A 242 -1.68 17.88 1.62
C THR A 242 -1.12 18.94 2.57
N ASP A 243 -0.10 18.58 3.34
CA ASP A 243 0.73 19.49 4.13
C ASP A 243 2.10 19.66 3.46
N ILE A 244 2.56 20.90 3.35
CA ILE A 244 3.87 21.26 2.78
C ILE A 244 4.56 22.16 3.78
N GLN A 245 5.65 21.65 4.36
CA GLN A 245 6.48 22.40 5.29
C GLN A 245 7.78 22.80 4.60
N GLU A 246 8.05 24.10 4.60
CA GLU A 246 9.20 24.70 3.95
C GLU A 246 10.14 25.30 4.98
N ASN A 247 11.41 24.94 4.93
CA ASN A 247 12.43 25.48 5.82
C ASN A 247 13.61 26.03 5.02
N MET A 248 13.83 27.34 5.11
CA MET A 248 14.99 27.97 4.48
C MET A 248 16.27 27.58 5.22
N THR A 249 17.13 26.83 4.53
CA THR A 249 18.38 26.30 5.07
C THR A 249 19.58 26.96 4.40
N GLU A 250 20.56 27.33 5.21
CA GLU A 250 21.88 27.71 4.73
C GLU A 250 22.66 26.43 4.40
N LEU A 251 23.03 26.27 3.13
CA LEU A 251 23.67 25.06 2.62
C LEU A 251 25.18 25.15 2.74
N VAL A 252 25.76 26.26 2.26
CA VAL A 252 27.19 26.51 2.34
C VAL A 252 27.48 28.00 2.24
N THR A 253 28.49 28.45 2.98
CA THR A 253 29.01 29.82 2.91
C THR A 253 30.49 29.79 2.56
N ARG A 254 30.89 30.62 1.59
CA ARG A 254 32.28 30.75 1.13
C ARG A 254 32.64 32.22 0.90
N LYS A 255 33.91 32.53 1.12
CA LYS A 255 34.51 33.81 0.80
C LYS A 255 35.16 33.73 -0.58
N LEU A 256 34.83 34.66 -1.46
CA LEU A 256 35.55 34.90 -2.71
C LEU A 256 36.40 36.15 -2.49
N GLU A 257 37.68 36.06 -2.78
CA GLU A 257 38.63 37.14 -2.54
C GLU A 257 39.58 37.31 -3.72
N ASN A 258 39.89 38.57 -4.05
CA ASN A 258 40.88 38.90 -5.06
C ASN A 258 42.16 39.39 -4.38
N LEU A 259 43.17 38.53 -4.35
CA LEU A 259 44.50 38.83 -3.80
C LEU A 259 45.47 39.38 -4.87
N GLU A 260 45.02 39.47 -6.12
CA GLU A 260 45.81 40.01 -7.22
C GLU A 260 45.83 41.55 -7.19
N ASP A 261 46.76 42.14 -7.94
CA ASP A 261 46.93 43.59 -8.08
C ASP A 261 45.99 44.20 -9.13
N LYS A 262 45.15 43.38 -9.79
CA LYS A 262 44.27 43.77 -10.90
C LYS A 262 42.82 43.36 -10.68
N TYR A 263 41.91 44.07 -11.32
CA TYR A 263 40.50 43.69 -11.38
C TYR A 263 40.38 42.34 -12.10
N SER A 264 39.97 41.31 -11.38
CA SER A 264 40.08 39.91 -11.81
C SER A 264 38.78 39.14 -11.52
N THR A 265 38.51 38.12 -12.33
CA THR A 265 37.38 37.20 -12.13
C THR A 265 37.80 36.14 -11.12
N VAL A 266 37.11 36.09 -9.98
CA VAL A 266 37.30 35.09 -8.95
C VAL A 266 36.21 34.04 -9.10
N GLU A 267 36.63 32.77 -9.17
CA GLU A 267 35.73 31.62 -9.33
C GLU A 267 35.86 30.67 -8.14
N THR A 268 34.74 30.11 -7.69
CA THR A 268 34.72 29.06 -6.68
C THR A 268 33.62 28.05 -6.97
N ILE A 269 33.76 26.85 -6.42
CA ILE A 269 32.76 25.79 -6.51
C ILE A 269 32.16 25.57 -5.12
N LEU A 270 30.85 25.71 -5.04
CA LEU A 270 30.05 25.46 -3.84
C LEU A 270 29.48 24.06 -3.91
N SER A 271 30.00 23.16 -3.09
CA SER A 271 29.51 21.79 -2.93
C SER A 271 28.62 21.70 -1.68
N TYR A 272 27.41 21.16 -1.83
CA TYR A 272 26.51 20.90 -0.71
C TYR A 272 25.88 19.52 -0.82
N THR A 273 25.46 18.99 0.33
CA THR A 273 24.81 17.68 0.42
C THR A 273 23.52 17.80 1.21
N PHE A 274 22.46 17.11 0.77
CA PHE A 274 21.19 17.05 1.48
C PHE A 274 20.63 15.63 1.49
N ASN A 275 19.76 15.35 2.45
CA ASN A 275 19.07 14.05 2.53
C ASN A 275 17.77 14.13 1.74
N TYR A 276 17.67 13.32 0.69
CA TYR A 276 16.43 13.04 -0.01
C TYR A 276 15.73 11.87 0.70
N ASN A 277 14.47 12.06 1.10
CA ASN A 277 13.68 11.03 1.78
C ASN A 277 12.40 10.76 1.01
N GLN A 278 11.99 9.50 0.93
CA GLN A 278 10.76 9.09 0.26
C GLN A 278 10.13 7.90 0.97
N TYR A 279 8.82 8.00 1.25
CA TYR A 279 8.02 6.95 1.87
C TYR A 279 6.61 6.98 1.29
N TRP A 280 6.09 5.83 0.85
CA TRP A 280 4.81 5.74 0.13
C TRP A 280 3.69 5.05 0.92
N GLY A 281 3.86 4.97 2.23
CA GLY A 281 2.86 4.35 3.09
C GLY A 281 2.85 2.83 3.00
N SER A 282 1.94 2.23 3.76
CA SER A 282 1.60 0.81 3.65
C SER A 282 0.11 0.68 3.38
N HIS A 283 -0.29 -0.40 2.73
CA HIS A 283 -1.68 -0.70 2.44
C HIS A 283 -1.99 -2.12 2.92
N GLU A 284 -3.20 -2.32 3.44
CA GLU A 284 -3.67 -3.65 3.86
C GLU A 284 -3.70 -4.60 2.65
N GLY A 285 -3.28 -5.85 2.85
CA GLY A 285 -3.18 -6.80 1.75
C GLY A 285 -1.92 -6.68 0.90
N VAL A 286 -1.03 -5.70 1.13
CA VAL A 286 0.18 -5.51 0.33
C VAL A 286 1.42 -5.91 1.13
N ALA A 287 2.27 -6.77 0.54
CA ALA A 287 3.51 -7.20 1.16
C ALA A 287 4.51 -6.04 1.28
N ARG A 288 5.17 -5.94 2.42
CA ARG A 288 6.15 -4.87 2.72
C ARG A 288 7.54 -5.28 2.24
N GLY A 289 8.35 -4.30 1.86
CA GLY A 289 9.76 -4.49 1.52
C GLY A 289 10.03 -5.04 0.11
N LEU A 290 9.00 -5.24 -0.71
CA LEU A 290 9.18 -5.68 -2.09
C LEU A 290 9.69 -4.54 -2.99
N PRO A 291 10.58 -4.82 -3.95
CA PRO A 291 11.04 -3.84 -4.93
C PRO A 291 9.85 -3.24 -5.69
N THR A 292 9.77 -1.91 -5.74
CA THR A 292 8.65 -1.16 -6.29
C THR A 292 9.15 -0.06 -7.20
N LYS A 293 8.61 0.00 -8.42
CA LYS A 293 8.79 1.13 -9.33
C LYS A 293 7.63 2.10 -9.24
N ILE A 294 7.92 3.38 -9.10
CA ILE A 294 6.91 4.42 -8.97
C ILE A 294 6.98 5.31 -10.20
N PHE A 295 5.86 5.38 -10.91
CA PHE A 295 5.70 6.21 -12.09
C PHE A 295 4.99 7.50 -11.67
N GLU A 296 5.79 8.49 -11.28
CA GLU A 296 5.31 9.85 -11.01
C GLU A 296 4.94 10.56 -12.32
N LYS A 297 4.03 11.53 -12.26
CA LYS A 297 3.60 12.27 -13.44
C LYS A 297 4.77 13.09 -13.99
N ASP A 298 4.94 13.10 -15.31
CA ASP A 298 5.94 13.89 -16.03
C ASP A 298 7.41 13.47 -15.77
N GLU A 299 7.63 12.30 -15.16
CA GLU A 299 8.97 11.73 -14.95
C GLU A 299 9.20 10.53 -15.87
N ALA A 300 10.24 10.59 -16.71
CA ALA A 300 10.56 9.53 -17.67
C ALA A 300 11.21 8.30 -17.00
N VAL A 301 11.88 8.52 -15.87
CA VAL A 301 12.57 7.47 -15.11
C VAL A 301 11.78 7.21 -13.83
N PRO A 302 11.29 5.98 -13.60
CA PRO A 302 10.55 5.67 -12.38
C PRO A 302 11.49 5.66 -11.17
N ALA A 303 10.99 6.10 -10.02
CA ALA A 303 11.70 5.94 -8.76
C ALA A 303 11.68 4.47 -8.33
N GLU A 304 12.82 3.94 -7.91
CA GLU A 304 12.96 2.56 -7.42
C GLU A 304 13.10 2.56 -5.90
N ILE A 305 12.14 1.95 -5.20
CA ILE A 305 12.12 1.86 -3.74
C ILE A 305 11.76 0.44 -3.28
N ASN A 306 11.78 0.22 -1.97
CA ASN A 306 11.12 -0.93 -1.38
C ASN A 306 9.79 -0.49 -0.74
N TRP A 307 8.70 -1.19 -1.07
CA TRP A 307 7.35 -0.83 -0.64
C TRP A 307 7.24 -0.70 0.88
N ALA A 308 6.51 0.32 1.36
CA ALA A 308 6.29 0.56 2.78
C ALA A 308 7.56 0.65 3.65
N LEU A 309 8.72 0.88 3.03
CA LEU A 309 9.97 1.18 3.72
C LEU A 309 10.41 2.60 3.37
N LYS A 310 10.97 3.29 4.36
CA LYS A 310 11.54 4.62 4.13
C LYS A 310 12.81 4.48 3.29
N HIS A 311 12.83 5.16 2.15
CA HIS A 311 14.01 5.32 1.33
C HIS A 311 14.70 6.65 1.71
N THR A 312 16.00 6.60 1.96
CA THR A 312 16.83 7.77 2.26
C THR A 312 18.07 7.72 1.38
N GLU A 313 18.29 8.79 0.63
CA GLU A 313 19.42 8.96 -0.28
C GLU A 313 20.15 10.27 0.06
N LYS A 314 21.47 10.23 0.19
CA LYS A 314 22.27 11.44 0.37
C LYS A 314 22.69 11.97 -0.99
N ARG A 315 22.09 13.09 -1.42
CA ARG A 315 22.38 13.72 -2.70
C ARG A 315 23.38 14.86 -2.53
N SER A 316 24.26 15.03 -3.51
CA SER A 316 25.31 16.04 -3.50
C SER A 316 25.28 16.82 -4.81
N GLU A 317 25.40 18.14 -4.73
CA GLU A 317 25.39 19.02 -5.89
C GLU A 317 26.52 20.04 -5.81
N ASN A 318 27.01 20.45 -6.97
CA ASN A 318 28.06 21.44 -7.12
C ASN A 318 27.54 22.61 -7.95
N LYS A 319 27.67 23.83 -7.43
CA LYS A 319 27.35 25.07 -8.13
C LYS A 319 28.63 25.86 -8.33
N ALA A 320 28.95 26.20 -9.57
CA ALA A 320 30.05 27.12 -9.86
C ALA A 320 29.55 28.56 -9.70
N VAL A 321 30.30 29.36 -8.97
CA VAL A 321 30.04 30.79 -8.76
C VAL A 321 31.28 31.56 -9.18
N HIS A 322 31.08 32.54 -10.04
CA HIS A 322 32.14 33.46 -10.41
C HIS A 322 31.65 34.91 -10.34
N THR A 323 32.56 35.80 -9.94
CA THR A 323 32.30 37.24 -9.86
C THR A 323 33.60 38.00 -10.10
N LYS A 324 33.50 39.23 -10.59
CA LYS A 324 34.66 40.11 -10.71
C LYS A 324 34.83 40.93 -9.44
N LEU A 325 36.06 41.06 -8.96
CA LEU A 325 36.40 41.76 -7.73
C LEU A 325 37.59 42.69 -7.95
N TRP A 326 37.60 43.81 -7.24
CA TRP A 326 38.74 44.72 -7.20
C TRP A 326 39.89 44.12 -6.38
N PRO A 327 41.15 44.52 -6.66
CA PRO A 327 42.30 44.13 -5.85
C PRO A 327 42.05 44.36 -4.36
N GLY A 328 42.37 43.39 -3.51
CA GLY A 328 42.23 43.54 -2.06
C GLY A 328 40.79 43.55 -1.55
N THR A 329 39.80 43.15 -2.36
CA THR A 329 38.39 43.05 -1.96
C THR A 329 37.90 41.60 -1.88
N ALA A 330 36.90 41.38 -1.04
CA ALA A 330 36.25 40.09 -0.88
C ALA A 330 34.73 40.24 -0.75
N ILE A 331 34.05 39.13 -1.02
CA ILE A 331 32.61 39.00 -0.90
C ILE A 331 32.29 37.63 -0.30
N ASN A 332 31.41 37.60 0.69
CA ASN A 332 30.85 36.34 1.18
C ASN A 332 29.66 35.95 0.32
N VAL A 333 29.65 34.69 -0.09
CA VAL A 333 28.62 34.05 -0.90
C VAL A 333 28.00 32.96 -0.06
N THR A 334 26.70 33.10 0.16
CA THR A 334 25.90 32.15 0.94
C THR A 334 24.93 31.47 0.00
N LEU A 335 24.99 30.14 -0.07
CA LEU A 335 24.02 29.35 -0.78
C LEU A 335 22.89 28.97 0.17
N ARG A 336 21.67 29.41 -0.14
CA ARG A 336 20.46 29.02 0.59
C ARG A 336 19.60 28.13 -0.28
N GLY A 337 18.89 27.21 0.35
CA GLY A 337 17.88 26.40 -0.31
C GLY A 337 16.72 26.10 0.62
N ASN A 338 15.55 25.87 0.05
CA ASN A 338 14.35 25.56 0.79
C ASN A 338 14.23 24.04 0.94
N TYR A 339 14.40 23.52 2.16
CA TYR A 339 14.21 22.12 2.45
C TYR A 339 12.72 21.87 2.72
N VAL A 340 12.10 21.12 1.83
CA VAL A 340 10.66 20.87 1.81
C VAL A 340 10.38 19.49 2.36
N THR A 341 9.36 19.39 3.20
CA THR A 341 8.72 18.12 3.54
C THR A 341 7.27 18.17 3.09
N LEU A 342 6.91 17.26 2.19
CA LEU A 342 5.57 17.07 1.67
C LEU A 342 4.98 15.82 2.32
N GLU A 343 3.78 15.96 2.89
CA GLU A 343 2.98 14.86 3.43
C GLU A 343 1.58 14.95 2.84
N ALA A 344 1.13 13.88 2.17
CA ALA A 344 -0.16 13.89 1.49
C ALA A 344 -0.78 12.50 1.43
N PRO A 345 -2.10 12.37 1.65
CA PRO A 345 -2.84 11.20 1.20
C PRO A 345 -2.83 11.13 -0.33
N TYR A 346 -2.75 9.93 -0.88
CA TYR A 346 -2.83 9.69 -2.31
C TYR A 346 -3.70 8.48 -2.64
N SER A 347 -4.20 8.46 -3.88
CA SER A 347 -4.77 7.28 -4.51
C SER A 347 -3.97 6.91 -5.75
N GLY A 348 -3.82 5.62 -6.04
CA GLY A 348 -3.07 5.14 -7.20
C GLY A 348 -3.41 3.70 -7.56
N LYS A 349 -2.92 3.22 -8.71
CA LYS A 349 -3.08 1.84 -9.16
C LYS A 349 -1.78 1.07 -8.91
N LEU A 350 -1.84 0.09 -8.03
CA LEU A 350 -0.72 -0.81 -7.70
C LEU A 350 -0.83 -2.08 -8.54
N PHE A 351 0.23 -2.40 -9.26
CA PHE A 351 0.36 -3.61 -10.07
C PHE A 351 1.32 -4.58 -9.36
N ALA A 352 0.89 -5.82 -9.17
CA ALA A 352 1.65 -6.91 -8.56
C ALA A 352 2.05 -7.92 -9.63
N PHE A 353 3.33 -8.32 -9.60
CA PHE A 353 3.89 -9.29 -10.55
C PHE A 353 4.30 -10.56 -9.81
N TYR A 354 3.97 -11.72 -10.37
CA TYR A 354 4.20 -13.03 -9.77
C TYR A 354 5.08 -13.88 -10.68
N TYR A 355 5.91 -14.75 -10.08
CA TYR A 355 6.71 -15.68 -10.87
C TYR A 355 5.82 -16.68 -11.62
N GLY A 356 6.21 -17.00 -12.86
CA GLY A 356 5.50 -17.98 -13.70
C GLY A 356 4.19 -17.49 -14.30
N SER A 357 3.91 -16.19 -14.26
CA SER A 357 2.75 -15.57 -14.89
C SER A 357 3.17 -14.28 -15.56
N ASP A 358 2.81 -14.13 -16.84
CA ASP A 358 3.06 -12.89 -17.59
C ASP A 358 2.01 -11.81 -17.29
N GLU A 359 0.93 -12.19 -16.59
CA GLU A 359 -0.15 -11.30 -16.21
C GLU A 359 0.14 -10.61 -14.88
N SER A 360 -0.10 -9.30 -14.85
CA SER A 360 -0.05 -8.50 -13.63
C SER A 360 -1.44 -8.34 -13.03
N VAL A 361 -1.52 -8.42 -11.71
CA VAL A 361 -2.76 -8.12 -10.98
C VAL A 361 -2.71 -6.66 -10.58
N SER A 362 -3.77 -5.90 -10.87
CA SER A 362 -3.80 -4.46 -10.57
C SER A 362 -4.96 -4.11 -9.67
N ARG A 363 -4.74 -3.17 -8.74
CA ARG A 363 -5.77 -2.68 -7.81
C ARG A 363 -5.56 -1.21 -7.49
N LYS A 364 -6.65 -0.50 -7.23
CA LYS A 364 -6.62 0.86 -6.69
C LYS A 364 -6.35 0.83 -5.19
N ILE A 365 -5.37 1.61 -4.75
CA ILE A 365 -4.97 1.73 -3.34
C ILE A 365 -5.07 3.18 -2.87
N SER A 366 -5.20 3.36 -1.56
CA SER A 366 -5.14 4.66 -0.88
C SER A 366 -4.14 4.59 0.27
N ALA A 367 -3.16 5.48 0.28
CA ALA A 367 -2.12 5.51 1.31
C ALA A 367 -1.61 6.94 1.52
N GLU A 368 -0.63 7.11 2.41
CA GLU A 368 0.02 8.39 2.69
C GLU A 368 1.43 8.40 2.12
N VAL A 369 1.79 9.47 1.41
CA VAL A 369 3.14 9.71 0.91
C VAL A 369 3.82 10.77 1.76
N ARG A 370 5.11 10.56 2.04
CA ARG A 370 6.00 11.53 2.68
C ARG A 370 7.27 11.64 1.85
N LYS A 371 7.55 12.84 1.33
CA LYS A 371 8.77 13.15 0.57
C LYS A 371 9.49 14.33 1.21
N SER A 372 10.82 14.28 1.27
CA SER A 372 11.64 15.43 1.66
C SER A 372 12.74 15.67 0.63
N TYR A 373 12.83 16.89 0.11
CA TYR A 373 13.78 17.29 -0.93
C TYR A 373 14.16 18.77 -0.79
N LEU A 374 15.14 19.20 -1.57
CA LEU A 374 15.63 20.56 -1.59
C LEU A 374 15.15 21.27 -2.86
N LYS A 375 14.45 22.39 -2.71
CA LYS A 375 14.01 23.25 -3.83
C LYS A 375 14.58 24.66 -3.71
N GLU A 376 14.50 25.41 -4.82
CA GLU A 376 14.86 26.83 -4.88
C GLU A 376 16.23 27.17 -4.29
N VAL A 377 17.27 26.49 -4.78
CA VAL A 377 18.65 26.81 -4.41
C VAL A 377 19.04 28.15 -5.02
N LYS A 378 19.31 29.15 -4.17
CA LYS A 378 19.60 30.54 -4.52
C LYS A 378 20.90 31.00 -3.87
N LEU A 379 21.61 31.88 -4.57
CA LEU A 379 22.82 32.53 -4.08
C LEU A 379 22.48 33.88 -3.47
N GLU A 380 22.95 34.12 -2.25
CA GLU A 380 22.90 35.41 -1.58
C GLU A 380 24.32 35.95 -1.41
N PHE A 381 24.52 37.20 -1.84
CA PHE A 381 25.80 37.87 -1.78
C PHE A 381 25.78 38.91 -0.67
N SER A 382 26.80 38.88 0.19
CA SER A 382 27.07 40.00 1.10
C SER A 382 27.58 41.23 0.31
N PRO A 383 27.55 42.43 0.91
CA PRO A 383 28.24 43.58 0.35
C PRO A 383 29.75 43.32 0.19
N VAL A 384 30.37 43.86 -0.85
CA VAL A 384 31.82 43.78 -1.05
C VAL A 384 32.54 44.54 0.05
N TYR A 385 33.58 43.96 0.63
CA TYR A 385 34.38 44.57 1.68
C TYR A 385 35.89 44.46 1.38
N TRP A 386 36.66 45.40 1.91
CA TRP A 386 38.12 45.36 1.84
C TRP A 386 38.68 44.28 2.76
N ILE A 387 39.60 43.46 2.26
CA ILE A 387 40.17 42.33 3.01
C ILE A 387 40.97 42.82 4.22
N GLU A 388 41.70 43.93 4.08
CA GLU A 388 42.62 44.43 5.10
C GLU A 388 41.92 44.97 6.36
N ASN A 389 40.77 45.64 6.19
CA ASN A 389 40.12 46.38 7.27
C ASN A 389 38.63 45.99 7.49
N GLY A 390 38.07 45.12 6.65
CA GLY A 390 36.68 44.66 6.74
C GLY A 390 35.63 45.73 6.44
N THR A 391 36.02 46.92 5.97
CA THR A 391 35.09 48.01 5.66
C THR A 391 34.41 47.79 4.32
N LEU A 392 33.15 48.22 4.22
CA LEU A 392 32.37 48.07 2.99
C LEU A 392 32.93 48.96 1.87
N VAL A 393 33.00 48.39 0.67
CA VAL A 393 33.36 49.15 -0.53
C VAL A 393 32.20 50.08 -0.89
N PRO A 394 32.42 51.41 -1.01
CA PRO A 394 31.38 52.35 -1.38
C PRO A 394 30.79 51.99 -2.75
N THR A 395 29.50 51.65 -2.80
CA THR A 395 28.78 51.35 -4.04
C THR A 395 27.87 52.52 -4.42
N THR A 396 28.02 53.03 -5.64
CA THR A 396 27.10 54.03 -6.21
C THR A 396 25.89 53.31 -6.79
N THR A 397 24.71 53.50 -6.20
CA THR A 397 23.46 52.92 -6.71
C THR A 397 23.00 53.71 -7.95
N THR A 398 23.13 53.16 -9.16
CA THR A 398 22.57 53.76 -10.37
C THR A 398 21.14 53.23 -10.60
N THR A 399 20.15 54.08 -10.43
CA THR A 399 18.75 53.80 -10.80
C THR A 399 18.60 53.89 -12.32
N THR A 400 18.61 52.77 -13.04
CA THR A 400 18.39 52.76 -14.49
C THR A 400 16.91 52.99 -14.79
N THR A 401 16.57 54.20 -15.23
CA THR A 401 15.24 54.50 -15.78
C THR A 401 15.31 54.29 -17.30
N THR A 402 14.57 53.32 -17.82
CA THR A 402 14.52 53.00 -19.25
C THR A 402 13.74 54.08 -20.00
N SER A 403 14.41 54.94 -20.76
CA SER A 403 13.78 55.85 -21.72
C SER A 403 14.25 55.54 -23.15
N THR A 404 13.33 55.01 -23.95
CA THR A 404 13.46 54.74 -25.38
C THR A 404 13.53 56.06 -26.16
N SER A 405 14.58 56.32 -26.94
CA SER A 405 14.58 57.30 -28.04
C SER A 405 15.78 57.15 -28.99
N THR A 406 15.43 56.84 -30.25
CA THR A 406 16.06 57.11 -31.56
C THR A 406 17.51 57.59 -31.67
N THR A 407 18.28 56.84 -32.44
CA THR A 407 19.61 57.09 -33.01
C THR A 407 19.66 58.20 -34.08
N THR A 408 20.62 59.11 -33.95
CA THR A 408 21.33 59.75 -35.08
C THR A 408 22.82 59.93 -34.73
N HIS A 409 23.67 59.85 -35.76
CA HIS A 409 25.10 59.54 -35.73
C HIS A 409 26.08 60.57 -35.10
N ALA A 410 27.15 59.98 -34.53
CA ALA A 410 28.59 60.31 -34.56
C ALA A 410 29.09 61.75 -34.27
N THR A 411 29.97 61.88 -33.27
CA THR A 411 31.29 62.55 -33.39
C THR A 411 32.21 62.08 -32.26
N THR A 412 33.40 61.62 -32.65
CA THR A 412 34.52 61.20 -31.81
C THR A 412 35.12 62.35 -31.01
N THR A 413 35.19 62.25 -29.68
CA THR A 413 36.22 62.97 -28.89
C THR A 413 36.64 62.13 -27.69
N SER A 414 37.94 61.82 -27.65
CA SER A 414 38.64 61.18 -26.55
C SER A 414 38.53 62.04 -25.29
N THR A 415 37.79 61.53 -24.31
CA THR A 415 37.84 62.01 -22.93
C THR A 415 37.91 60.77 -22.06
N LYS A 416 38.93 60.65 -21.21
CA LYS A 416 39.03 59.62 -20.18
C LYS A 416 37.86 59.79 -19.22
N GLU A 417 36.76 59.15 -19.53
CA GLU A 417 35.66 58.94 -18.61
C GLU A 417 36.18 58.02 -17.50
N PRO A 418 36.06 58.40 -16.20
CA PRO A 418 36.39 57.47 -15.13
C PRO A 418 35.45 56.28 -15.25
N THR A 419 36.00 55.12 -15.60
CA THR A 419 35.27 53.85 -15.59
C THR A 419 34.55 53.74 -14.25
N PRO A 420 33.21 53.63 -14.24
CA PRO A 420 32.44 53.56 -13.01
C PRO A 420 32.97 52.39 -12.18
N ILE A 421 33.32 52.68 -10.93
CA ILE A 421 34.03 51.76 -10.03
C ILE A 421 33.21 50.51 -9.70
N ASN A 422 31.91 50.43 -9.97
CA ASN A 422 31.13 49.27 -9.56
C ASN A 422 30.06 48.89 -10.59
N GLU A 423 30.39 47.90 -11.43
CA GLU A 423 29.37 47.07 -12.07
C GLU A 423 28.86 46.08 -11.00
N PRO A 424 27.54 45.96 -10.78
CA PRO A 424 27.01 44.96 -9.86
C PRO A 424 27.52 43.57 -10.29
N PRO A 425 27.84 42.67 -9.34
CA PRO A 425 28.45 41.39 -9.66
C PRO A 425 27.57 40.65 -10.66
N LEU A 426 28.10 40.47 -11.87
CA LEU A 426 27.41 39.76 -12.95
C LEU A 426 27.64 38.27 -12.72
N VAL A 427 26.77 37.71 -11.88
CA VAL A 427 26.87 36.32 -11.41
C VAL A 427 26.22 35.43 -12.44
N HIS A 428 26.96 34.44 -12.92
CA HIS A 428 26.38 33.29 -13.59
C HIS A 428 26.51 32.08 -12.68
N MET A 429 25.37 31.47 -12.38
CA MET A 429 25.33 30.19 -11.71
C MET A 429 25.28 29.12 -12.79
N LYS A 430 26.26 28.22 -12.77
CA LYS A 430 26.26 27.04 -13.63
C LYS A 430 26.25 25.78 -12.77
N ASP A 431 25.30 24.92 -13.09
CA ASP A 431 25.19 23.60 -12.48
C ASP A 431 26.27 22.71 -13.07
N ASN A 432 27.11 22.16 -12.19
CA ASN A 432 28.16 21.22 -12.57
C ASN A 432 27.78 19.83 -12.06
N GLY A 433 27.17 19.03 -12.95
CA GLY A 433 26.80 17.64 -12.67
C GLY A 433 25.30 17.38 -12.80
N VAL A 434 24.84 16.28 -12.19
CA VAL A 434 23.42 15.94 -12.14
C VAL A 434 22.71 16.86 -11.15
N GLN A 435 21.68 17.56 -11.60
CA GLN A 435 20.86 18.41 -10.76
C GLN A 435 19.79 17.54 -10.08
N HIS A 436 19.77 17.55 -8.75
CA HIS A 436 18.77 16.84 -7.95
C HIS A 436 17.83 17.78 -7.20
N SER A 437 18.11 19.09 -7.21
CA SER A 437 17.35 20.14 -6.59
C SER A 437 16.39 20.78 -7.58
N GLY A 438 15.14 20.95 -7.17
CA GLY A 438 14.06 21.41 -8.02
C GLY A 438 12.68 21.11 -7.44
N PRO A 439 11.61 21.67 -8.01
CA PRO A 439 10.26 21.32 -7.63
C PRO A 439 10.03 19.83 -7.93
N ASP A 440 9.59 19.09 -6.92
CA ASP A 440 9.25 17.68 -7.04
C ASP A 440 8.06 17.52 -8.00
N THR A 441 8.06 16.46 -8.80
CA THR A 441 7.01 16.13 -9.76
C THR A 441 5.65 15.97 -9.07
N LEU A 442 5.63 15.51 -7.81
CA LEU A 442 4.41 15.43 -7.02
C LEU A 442 3.77 16.80 -6.75
N GLU A 443 4.56 17.84 -6.46
CA GLU A 443 4.03 19.20 -6.29
C GLU A 443 3.35 19.71 -7.57
N LYS A 444 3.90 19.39 -8.74
CA LYS A 444 3.30 19.79 -10.03
C LYS A 444 1.91 19.18 -10.23
N THR A 445 1.70 17.94 -9.78
CA THR A 445 0.38 17.29 -9.88
C THR A 445 -0.70 17.96 -9.03
N LEU A 446 -0.32 18.71 -7.98
CA LEU A 446 -1.23 19.52 -7.17
C LEU A 446 -1.82 20.71 -7.94
N HIS A 447 -1.40 20.99 -9.17
CA HIS A 447 -2.00 22.05 -10.00
C HIS A 447 -2.99 21.54 -11.07
N ASP A 448 -2.98 20.24 -11.43
CA ASP A 448 -3.80 19.69 -12.54
C ASP A 448 -5.07 18.85 -12.23
N SER A 449 -5.36 18.48 -10.98
CA SER A 449 -6.50 17.64 -10.57
C SER A 449 -7.77 18.43 -10.15
N PRO A 450 -8.99 18.06 -10.60
CA PRO A 450 -10.25 18.64 -10.12
C PRO A 450 -10.56 18.24 -8.66
N SER A 451 -11.32 19.09 -7.96
CA SER A 451 -11.48 19.17 -6.50
C SER A 451 -12.45 18.17 -5.85
N SER A 452 -12.66 16.97 -6.41
CA SER A 452 -13.55 15.97 -5.79
C SER A 452 -13.05 14.56 -6.02
N ASN A 453 -12.52 13.93 -4.97
CA ASN A 453 -12.12 12.52 -4.94
C ASN A 453 -12.89 11.80 -3.82
N GLU A 454 -14.18 11.58 -4.01
CA GLU A 454 -14.85 10.48 -3.29
C GLU A 454 -14.64 9.20 -4.09
N ILE A 455 -14.04 8.19 -3.47
CA ILE A 455 -13.79 6.88 -4.07
C ILE A 455 -14.37 5.82 -3.14
N ASN A 456 -15.33 5.06 -3.66
CA ASN A 456 -15.80 3.82 -3.07
C ASN A 456 -14.68 2.77 -3.13
N SER A 457 -14.33 2.17 -1.99
CA SER A 457 -13.23 1.20 -1.83
C SER A 457 -13.59 -0.25 -2.19
N HIS A 458 -14.68 -0.48 -2.92
CA HIS A 458 -15.28 -1.81 -3.14
C HIS A 458 -15.04 -2.46 -4.52
N ASP A 459 -14.19 -1.88 -5.37
CA ASP A 459 -13.94 -2.48 -6.68
C ASP A 459 -12.97 -3.68 -6.59
N ALA A 460 -13.46 -4.85 -6.99
CA ALA A 460 -12.67 -6.07 -7.20
C ALA A 460 -11.67 -5.88 -8.36
N PRO A 461 -10.50 -6.55 -8.33
CA PRO A 461 -9.50 -6.42 -9.39
C PRO A 461 -10.03 -6.94 -10.74
N GLU A 462 -9.81 -6.18 -11.82
CA GLU A 462 -10.34 -6.41 -13.18
C GLU A 462 -9.84 -7.69 -13.88
N ASN A 463 -9.06 -8.57 -13.22
CA ASN A 463 -8.47 -9.73 -13.90
C ASN A 463 -8.27 -10.99 -13.03
N MET A 464 -9.09 -11.22 -12.01
CA MET A 464 -9.06 -12.47 -11.22
C MET A 464 -10.17 -13.48 -11.58
N SER A 465 -10.80 -13.36 -12.76
CA SER A 465 -11.68 -14.42 -13.26
C SER A 465 -10.84 -15.59 -13.80
N SER A 466 -10.29 -16.41 -12.90
CA SER A 466 -9.76 -17.71 -13.27
C SER A 466 -10.90 -18.58 -13.80
N ASN A 467 -10.92 -18.86 -15.10
CA ASN A 467 -11.70 -19.95 -15.68
C ASN A 467 -11.07 -21.27 -15.20
N PRO A 468 -11.66 -22.00 -14.24
CA PRO A 468 -11.09 -23.24 -13.74
C PRO A 468 -11.57 -24.36 -14.66
N GLY A 469 -10.93 -24.51 -15.81
CA GLY A 469 -11.38 -25.50 -16.80
C GLY A 469 -10.39 -25.91 -17.88
N LYS A 470 -9.19 -25.31 -17.93
CA LYS A 470 -8.15 -25.72 -18.90
C LYS A 470 -6.82 -25.76 -18.18
N ASP A 471 -6.57 -26.84 -17.48
CA ASP A 471 -5.23 -27.38 -17.19
C ASP A 471 -5.40 -28.75 -16.51
N VAL A 472 -5.94 -29.71 -17.27
CA VAL A 472 -5.74 -31.13 -16.98
C VAL A 472 -4.78 -31.64 -18.05
N ALA A 473 -3.49 -31.56 -17.75
CA ALA A 473 -2.46 -32.19 -18.56
C ALA A 473 -2.56 -33.71 -18.38
N LEU A 474 -3.26 -34.39 -19.29
CA LEU A 474 -3.25 -35.83 -19.42
C LEU A 474 -2.05 -36.24 -20.28
N ALA A 475 -1.00 -36.77 -19.65
CA ALA A 475 0.06 -37.46 -20.35
C ALA A 475 -0.41 -38.88 -20.70
N GLY A 476 -0.50 -39.21 -21.98
CA GLY A 476 -0.84 -40.56 -22.46
C GLY A 476 -0.67 -40.69 -23.97
N PHE A 477 0.17 -41.63 -24.39
CA PHE A 477 0.56 -41.93 -25.76
C PHE A 477 -0.62 -42.40 -26.66
N GLY A 478 -0.63 -41.95 -27.93
CA GLY A 478 -0.89 -42.85 -29.07
C GLY A 478 -2.19 -42.70 -29.88
N VAL A 479 -1.96 -42.35 -31.17
CA VAL A 479 -2.63 -42.82 -32.40
C VAL A 479 -3.82 -42.02 -33.00
N ASN A 480 -3.53 -41.48 -34.20
CA ASN A 480 -4.35 -40.99 -35.32
C ASN A 480 -5.88 -41.18 -35.31
N ALA A 481 -6.60 -40.09 -35.59
CA ALA A 481 -7.68 -40.05 -36.61
C ALA A 481 -8.04 -38.60 -36.97
N ALA A 482 -8.48 -38.42 -38.22
CA ALA A 482 -8.66 -37.16 -38.94
C ALA A 482 -10.07 -36.54 -38.82
N GLY A 483 -10.17 -35.26 -39.19
CA GLY A 483 -11.41 -34.53 -39.53
C GLY A 483 -12.21 -34.05 -38.31
N SER A 484 -12.89 -32.89 -38.29
CA SER A 484 -13.26 -31.95 -39.33
C SER A 484 -13.96 -30.73 -38.67
N THR A 485 -13.76 -29.56 -39.29
CA THR A 485 -14.73 -28.45 -39.49
C THR A 485 -15.43 -27.76 -38.31
N PHE A 486 -15.05 -26.49 -38.15
CA PHE A 486 -15.85 -25.35 -37.70
C PHE A 486 -17.23 -25.26 -38.37
N ILE A 487 -18.28 -24.97 -37.59
CA ILE A 487 -19.43 -24.17 -38.06
C ILE A 487 -19.87 -23.21 -36.95
N ALA A 488 -19.85 -21.92 -37.30
CA ALA A 488 -20.48 -20.82 -36.58
C ALA A 488 -21.99 -20.81 -36.86
N GLY A 489 -22.80 -20.43 -35.87
CA GLY A 489 -24.25 -20.29 -36.04
C GLY A 489 -24.85 -19.31 -35.05
N SER A 490 -25.00 -18.05 -35.50
CA SER A 490 -25.76 -16.98 -34.89
C SER A 490 -27.25 -17.12 -35.23
N THR A 491 -28.15 -16.90 -34.26
CA THR A 491 -29.55 -16.43 -34.41
C THR A 491 -30.06 -16.16 -32.97
N VAL A 492 -30.22 -14.93 -32.47
CA VAL A 492 -31.30 -13.95 -32.70
C VAL A 492 -32.70 -14.58 -32.81
N LEU A 493 -33.46 -14.51 -31.71
CA LEU A 493 -34.91 -14.29 -31.77
C LEU A 493 -35.42 -13.62 -30.49
N THR A 494 -35.78 -12.35 -30.60
CA THR A 494 -36.67 -11.61 -29.71
C THR A 494 -38.12 -11.84 -30.11
N LEU A 495 -39.03 -12.13 -29.16
CA LEU A 495 -40.41 -11.63 -29.24
C LEU A 495 -41.17 -11.66 -27.88
N LEU A 496 -41.54 -10.45 -27.45
CA LEU A 496 -42.75 -9.97 -26.76
C LEU A 496 -43.51 -10.79 -25.68
N LEU A 497 -43.57 -10.19 -24.48
CA LEU A 497 -44.77 -9.61 -23.82
C LEU A 497 -46.11 -10.38 -23.89
N THR A 498 -46.67 -10.75 -22.73
CA THR A 498 -47.85 -10.11 -22.11
C THR A 498 -48.38 -10.88 -20.87
N LEU A 499 -48.80 -10.10 -19.84
CA LEU A 499 -49.91 -10.29 -18.86
C LEU A 499 -50.17 -11.71 -18.26
N SER A 500 -50.32 -11.93 -16.94
CA SER A 500 -51.25 -11.26 -16.03
C SER A 500 -51.17 -11.86 -14.61
N LEU A 501 -51.31 -10.97 -13.64
CA LEU A 501 -52.07 -11.05 -12.38
C LEU A 501 -52.82 -12.36 -12.00
N SER A 502 -52.86 -12.59 -10.68
CA SER A 502 -53.80 -13.38 -9.84
C SER A 502 -53.60 -14.89 -9.73
N LEU A 503 -52.95 -15.34 -8.65
CA LEU A 503 -53.64 -15.81 -7.43
C LEU A 503 -52.75 -15.60 -6.19
#